data_AF-A0A661JS28-F1
#
_entry.id   AF-A0A661JS28-F1
#
_cell.length_a   1.000
_cell.length_b   1.000
_cell.length_c   1.000
_cell.angle_alpha   90.00
_cell.angle_beta   90.00
_cell.angle_gamma   90.00
#
_symmetry.space_group_name_H-M   'P 1'
#
loop_
_entity.id
_entity.type
_entity.pdbx_description
1 polymer ?
#
loop_
_entity_poly.entity_id
_entity_poly.type
_entity_poly.pdbx_seq_one_letter_code
_entity_poly.pdbx_strand_id
1 'polypeptide(L)'
;MRSVYRLTREGHHVLYLKIYHPRSPLQMLRNLLAAKTQKEARMLYMLYKEGINVPSVVNHLKCGSVSALVTRGIEGARPLWEMDETSRV
;
A
#
# COMPACT_ATOMS: atom_id res chain seq x y z
N MET A 1 12.86 5.43 -3.87
CA MET A 1 11.82 5.56 -4.91
C MET A 1 10.71 4.55 -4.61
N ARG A 2 9.45 4.90 -4.90
CA ARG A 2 8.30 4.01 -4.72
C ARG A 2 7.70 3.71 -6.08
N SER A 3 7.53 2.43 -6.38
CA SER A 3 6.79 1.97 -7.56
C SER A 3 5.49 1.33 -7.10
N VAL A 4 4.39 1.60 -7.81
CA VAL A 4 3.09 1.03 -7.51
C VAL A 4 2.60 0.30 -8.74
N TYR A 5 2.26 -0.98 -8.57
CA TYR A 5 1.74 -1.83 -9.64
C TYR A 5 0.33 -2.27 -9.30
N ARG A 6 -0.52 -2.37 -10.32
CA ARG A 6 -1.88 -2.88 -10.23
C ARG A 6 -1.91 -4.26 -10.87
N LEU A 7 -2.23 -5.28 -10.07
CA LEU A 7 -2.39 -6.64 -10.55
C LEU A 7 -3.85 -6.88 -10.85
N THR A 8 -4.11 -7.28 -12.10
CA THR A 8 -5.45 -7.62 -12.57
C THR A 8 -5.55 -9.11 -12.81
N ARG A 9 -6.71 -9.68 -12.52
CA ARG A 9 -7.08 -11.03 -12.93
C ARG A 9 -8.42 -10.92 -13.63
N GLU A 10 -8.50 -11.40 -14.87
CA GLU A 10 -9.75 -11.41 -15.64
C GLU A 10 -10.42 -10.02 -15.71
N GLY A 11 -9.63 -8.94 -15.78
CA GLY A 11 -10.13 -7.56 -15.82
C GLY A 11 -10.43 -6.92 -14.46
N HIS A 12 -10.49 -7.70 -13.37
CA HIS A 12 -10.75 -7.18 -12.03
C HIS A 12 -9.46 -6.79 -11.28
N HIS A 13 -9.50 -5.68 -10.54
CA HIS A 13 -8.37 -5.19 -9.73
C HIS A 13 -8.24 -5.97 -8.42
N VAL A 14 -7.56 -7.10 -8.49
CA VAL A 14 -7.46 -7.99 -7.33
C VAL A 14 -6.46 -7.47 -6.30
N LEU A 15 -5.31 -6.96 -6.74
CA LEU A 15 -4.22 -6.57 -5.83
C LEU A 15 -3.47 -5.31 -6.28
N TYR A 16 -2.94 -4.59 -5.30
CA TYR A 16 -1.97 -3.52 -5.48
C TYR A 16 -0.65 -3.90 -4.82
N LEU A 17 0.45 -3.64 -5.51
CA LEU A 17 1.81 -3.90 -5.05
C LEU A 17 2.58 -2.58 -4.95
N LYS A 18 2.97 -2.19 -3.74
CA LYS A 18 3.83 -1.02 -3.49
C LYS A 18 5.24 -1.52 -3.21
N ILE A 19 6.19 -1.25 -4.11
CA ILE A 19 7.60 -1.61 -3.95
C ILE A 19 8.41 -0.38 -3.55
N TYR A 20 9.19 -0.51 -2.48
CA TYR A 20 10.08 0.52 -1.97
C TYR A 20 11.53 0.15 -2.28
N HIS A 21 12.13 0.90 -3.22
CA HIS A 21 13.55 0.81 -3.57
C HIS A 21 14.31 1.93 -2.86
N PRO A 22 15.08 1.65 -1.79
CA PRO A 22 15.97 2.64 -1.21
C PRO A 22 17.07 2.99 -2.21
N ARG A 23 17.41 4.28 -2.33
CA ARG A 23 18.48 4.74 -3.24
C ARG A 23 19.74 5.20 -2.50
N SER A 24 19.67 5.42 -1.19
CA SER A 24 20.83 5.83 -0.38
C SER A 24 21.20 4.77 0.66
N PRO A 25 22.48 4.69 1.07
CA PRO A 25 22.94 3.76 2.10
C PRO A 25 22.16 3.89 3.42
N LEU A 26 21.85 5.12 3.82
CA LEU A 26 21.02 5.41 4.99
C LEU A 26 19.59 4.85 4.85
N GLN A 27 18.98 4.97 3.67
CA GLN A 27 17.66 4.38 3.41
C GLN A 27 17.70 2.86 3.38
N MET A 28 18.79 2.27 2.87
CA MET A 28 19.00 0.82 2.87
C MET A 28 19.11 0.29 4.30
N LEU A 29 19.95 0.91 5.13
CA LEU A 29 20.12 0.55 6.55
C LEU A 29 18.79 0.71 7.31
N ARG A 30 18.07 1.82 7.07
CA ARG A 30 16.79 2.06 7.74
C ARG A 30 15.72 1.04 7.33
N ASN A 31 15.66 0.64 6.05
CA ASN A 31 14.70 -0.39 5.60
C ASN A 31 15.13 -1.81 6.05
N LEU A 32 16.43 -2.02 6.27
CA LEU A 32 16.96 -3.25 6.84
C LEU A 32 16.59 -3.40 8.32
N LEU A 33 16.69 -2.32 9.11
CA LEU A 33 16.34 -2.31 10.54
C LEU A 33 14.84 -2.22 10.80
N ALA A 34 14.13 -1.38 10.04
CA ALA A 34 12.70 -1.13 10.22
C ALA A 34 12.03 -0.96 8.85
N ALA A 35 11.62 -2.08 8.26
CA ALA A 35 11.00 -2.10 6.95
C ALA A 35 9.78 -1.16 6.90
N LYS A 36 9.79 -0.20 5.97
CA LYS A 36 8.71 0.79 5.83
C LYS A 36 7.35 0.13 5.57
N THR A 37 7.36 -1.00 4.87
CA THR A 37 6.17 -1.80 4.55
C THR A 37 5.54 -2.43 5.79
N GLN A 38 6.33 -2.80 6.81
CA GLN A 38 5.81 -3.36 8.06
C GLN A 38 5.07 -2.29 8.87
N LYS A 39 5.61 -1.07 8.92
CA LYS A 39 4.93 0.07 9.57
C LYS A 39 3.62 0.41 8.86
N GLU A 40 3.63 0.45 7.53
CA GLU A 40 2.43 0.70 6.71
C GLU A 40 1.39 -0.41 6.90
N ALA A 41 1.81 -1.69 6.91
CA ALA A 41 0.91 -2.81 7.17
C ALA A 41 0.25 -2.73 8.56
N ARG A 42 1.03 -2.41 9.60
CA ARG A 42 0.51 -2.23 10.96
C ARG A 42 -0.47 -1.07 11.04
N MET A 43 -0.17 0.05 10.40
CA MET A 43 -1.08 1.20 10.34
C MET A 43 -2.40 0.81 9.67
N LEU A 44 -2.37 0.18 8.50
CA LEU A 44 -3.59 -0.27 7.80
C LEU A 44 -4.41 -1.23 8.66
N TYR A 45 -3.76 -2.16 9.36
CA TYR A 45 -4.43 -3.05 10.28
C TYR A 45 -5.13 -2.32 11.43
N MET A 46 -4.50 -1.29 12.00
CA MET A 46 -5.12 -0.48 13.06
C MET A 46 -6.30 0.32 12.54
N LEU A 47 -6.17 0.97 11.38
CA LEU A 47 -7.29 1.72 10.76
C LEU A 47 -8.49 0.80 10.48
N TYR A 48 -8.22 -0.41 9.99
CA TYR A 48 -9.26 -1.43 9.81
C TYR A 48 -9.95 -1.79 11.13
N LYS A 49 -9.18 -1.96 12.22
CA LYS A 49 -9.74 -2.24 13.55
C LYS A 49 -10.63 -1.12 14.08
N GLU A 50 -10.30 0.12 13.75
CA GLU A 50 -11.12 1.30 14.08
C GLU A 50 -12.33 1.48 13.14
N GLY A 51 -12.62 0.52 12.26
CA GLY A 51 -13.75 0.56 11.35
C GLY A 51 -13.56 1.45 10.12
N ILE A 52 -12.35 1.96 9.88
CA ILE A 52 -12.05 2.77 8.69
C ILE A 52 -11.88 1.84 7.49
N ASN A 53 -12.61 2.14 6.41
CA ASN A 53 -12.51 1.38 5.18
C ASN A 53 -11.15 1.61 4.51
N VAL A 54 -10.24 0.64 4.65
CA VAL A 54 -8.87 0.67 4.13
C VAL A 54 -8.53 -0.59 3.36
N PRO A 55 -7.55 -0.55 2.42
CA PRO A 55 -7.14 -1.74 1.69
C PRO A 55 -6.60 -2.81 2.63
N SER A 56 -7.17 -4.01 2.59
CA SER A 56 -6.68 -5.13 3.40
C SER A 56 -5.27 -5.54 2.97
N VAL A 57 -4.37 -5.72 3.93
CA VAL A 57 -3.01 -6.22 3.68
C VAL A 57 -3.08 -7.71 3.39
N VAL A 58 -2.56 -8.12 2.23
CA VAL A 58 -2.46 -9.54 1.84
C VAL A 58 -1.11 -10.10 2.23
N ASN A 59 -0.04 -9.35 1.97
CA ASN A 59 1.30 -9.78 2.30
C ASN A 59 2.27 -8.59 2.44
N HIS A 60 3.37 -8.81 3.15
CA HIS A 60 4.52 -7.92 3.14
C HIS A 60 5.75 -8.76 2.82
N LEU A 61 6.60 -8.27 1.92
CA LEU A 61 7.80 -8.96 1.47
C LEU A 61 9.02 -8.08 1.74
N LYS A 62 10.13 -8.70 2.09
CA LYS A 62 11.43 -8.04 2.25
C LYS A 62 12.49 -8.87 1.55
N CYS A 63 13.25 -8.24 0.67
CA CYS A 63 14.40 -8.84 0.00
C CYS A 63 15.59 -7.87 0.12
N GLY A 64 16.50 -8.18 1.05
CA GLY A 64 17.60 -7.28 1.41
C GLY A 64 17.11 -5.92 1.88
N SER A 65 17.53 -4.87 1.17
CA SER A 65 17.13 -3.48 1.44
C SER A 65 15.81 -3.10 0.74
N VAL A 66 15.26 -3.94 -0.13
CA VAL A 66 13.99 -3.68 -0.83
C VAL A 66 12.86 -4.29 -0.02
N SER A 67 11.72 -3.60 0.04
CA SER A 67 10.51 -4.13 0.65
C SER A 67 9.28 -3.84 -0.20
N ALA A 68 8.32 -4.76 -0.17
CA ALA A 68 7.06 -4.62 -0.89
C ALA A 68 5.86 -4.84 0.05
N LEU A 69 4.77 -4.13 -0.23
CA LEU A 69 3.49 -4.28 0.44
C LEU A 69 2.44 -4.68 -0.61
N VAL A 70 1.71 -5.76 -0.33
CA VAL A 70 0.61 -6.24 -1.17
C VAL A 70 -0.70 -5.97 -0.45
N THR A 71 -1.61 -5.24 -1.09
CA THR A 71 -2.95 -4.97 -0.56
C THR A 71 -4.02 -5.42 -1.55
N ARG A 72 -5.22 -5.74 -1.06
CA ARG A 72 -6.39 -5.93 -1.94
C ARG A 72 -6.79 -4.60 -2.59
N GLY A 73 -7.36 -4.67 -3.78
CA GLY A 73 -8.09 -3.54 -4.34
C GLY A 73 -9.33 -3.22 -3.50
N ILE A 74 -9.70 -1.94 -3.43
CA ILE A 74 -11.03 -1.55 -2.95
C ILE A 74 -11.90 -1.42 -4.20
N GLU A 75 -12.94 -2.23 -4.29
CA GLU A 75 -13.92 -2.15 -5.37
C GLU A 75 -14.89 -0.99 -5.14
N GLY A 76 -15.30 -0.33 -6.23
CA GLY A 76 -16.26 0.78 -6.17
C GLY A 76 -15.73 2.06 -5.51
N ALA A 77 -14.44 2.13 -5.14
CA ALA A 77 -13.85 3.34 -4.61
C ALA A 77 -13.54 4.33 -5.73
N ARG A 78 -13.99 5.58 -5.56
CA ARG A 78 -13.63 6.70 -6.42
C ARG A 78 -12.61 7.60 -5.71
N PRO A 79 -11.54 8.04 -6.37
CA PRO A 79 -10.62 9.01 -5.79
C PRO A 79 -11.31 10.33 -5.47
N LEU A 80 -10.88 10.99 -4.39
CA LEU A 80 -11.47 12.27 -3.95
C LEU A 80 -11.36 13.38 -5.01
N TRP A 81 -10.35 13.35 -5.87
CA TRP A 81 -10.17 14.33 -6.95
C TRP A 81 -11.12 14.10 -8.15
N GLU A 82 -11.78 12.94 -8.23
CA GLU A 82 -12.83 12.65 -9.21
C GLU A 82 -14.23 12.89 -8.63
N MET A 83 -14.34 13.35 -7.39
CA MET A 83 -15.62 13.71 -6.77
C MET A 83 -16.00 15.14 -7.17
N ASP A 84 -17.19 15.29 -7.74
CA ASP A 84 -17.79 16.60 -8.01
C ASP A 84 -18.02 17.36 -6.69
N GLU A 85 -17.96 18.70 -6.76
CA GLU A 85 -18.08 19.56 -5.57
C GLU A 85 -19.41 19.39 -4.82
N THR A 86 -20.47 18.97 -5.52
CA THR A 86 -21.80 18.67 -4.95
C THR A 86 -21.86 17.37 -4.13
N SER A 87 -20.83 16.52 -4.21
CA SER A 87 -20.77 15.24 -3.48
C SER A 87 -19.93 15.32 -2.20
N ARG A 88 -19.42 16.51 -1.84
CA ARG A 88 -18.71 16.75 -0.59
C ARG A 88 -19.74 16.99 0.52
N VAL A 89 -20.08 15.92 1.24
CA VAL A 89 -20.87 15.98 2.49
C VAL A 89 -20.05 16.63 3.59
#